data_AF-A0A3R0X5K6-F1
#
_entry.id   AF-A0A3R0X5K6-F1
#
_cell.length_a   1.000
_cell.length_b   1.000
_cell.length_c   1.000
_cell.angle_alpha   90.00
_cell.angle_beta   90.00
_cell.angle_gamma   90.00
#
_symmetry.space_group_name_H-M   'P 1'
#
loop_
_entity.id
_entity.type
_entity.pdbx_description
1 polymer ?
#
loop_
_entity_poly.entity_id
_entity_poly.type
_entity_poly.pdbx_seq_one_letter_code
_entity_poly.pdbx_strand_id
1 'polypeptide(L)'
;MIKLKTPNSMEIAGQPAVITYVPELNAFRGKFLGLSGYCDFVSDSIQGLQKEGELSLREYLEDCKAAGIEPYARTEKIKTFTLRYPESLSERLNNAAAQQQVSVNTYIIETLNERLNHL
;
A
#
# COMPACT_ATOMS: atom_id res chain seq x y z
N MET A 1 -12.06 -10.40 -3.11
CA MET A 1 -11.22 -9.38 -2.45
C MET A 1 -12.12 -8.28 -1.90
N ILE A 2 -12.27 -8.21 -0.58
CA ILE A 2 -13.02 -7.13 0.07
C ILE A 2 -12.11 -5.90 0.05
N LYS A 3 -12.40 -4.90 -0.80
CA LYS A 3 -11.79 -3.57 -0.68
C LYS A 3 -12.25 -3.02 0.67
N LEU A 4 -11.37 -3.06 1.68
CA LEU A 4 -11.58 -2.36 2.95
C LEU A 4 -11.87 -0.89 2.59
N LYS A 5 -13.13 -0.48 2.77
CA LYS A 5 -13.56 0.88 2.48
C LYS A 5 -13.04 1.73 3.63
N THR A 6 -11.85 2.29 3.47
CA THR A 6 -11.27 3.19 4.46
C THR A 6 -12.23 4.37 4.63
N PRO A 7 -12.79 4.62 5.83
CA PRO A 7 -13.67 5.76 6.03
C PRO A 7 -12.92 7.05 5.67
N ASN A 8 -13.64 8.01 5.09
CA ASN A 8 -13.09 9.31 4.65
C ASN A 8 -11.99 9.18 3.58
N SER A 9 -12.27 8.44 2.51
CA SER A 9 -11.41 8.34 1.33
C SER A 9 -12.11 8.82 0.06
N MET A 10 -11.32 9.28 -0.91
CA MET A 10 -11.75 9.70 -2.25
C MET A 10 -10.84 9.07 -3.30
N GLU A 11 -11.36 8.85 -4.51
CA GLU A 11 -10.56 8.47 -5.67
C GLU A 11 -10.53 9.66 -6.62
N ILE A 12 -9.33 10.14 -6.97
CA ILE A 12 -9.13 11.32 -7.80
C ILE A 12 -8.21 10.91 -8.95
N ALA A 13 -8.71 11.01 -10.19
CA ALA A 13 -8.02 10.53 -11.39
C ALA A 13 -7.49 9.09 -11.28
N GLY A 14 -8.24 8.20 -10.61
CA GLY A 14 -7.85 6.80 -10.38
C GLY A 14 -6.88 6.58 -9.21
N GLN A 15 -6.41 7.64 -8.55
CA GLN A 15 -5.52 7.56 -7.39
C GLN A 15 -6.29 7.69 -6.08
N PRO A 16 -6.14 6.74 -5.13
CA PRO A 16 -6.80 6.83 -3.83
C PRO A 16 -6.15 7.90 -2.93
N ALA A 17 -6.99 8.67 -2.25
CA ALA A 17 -6.60 9.66 -1.25
C ALA A 17 -7.40 9.48 0.05
N VAL A 18 -6.78 9.82 1.19
CA VAL A 18 -7.45 9.90 2.50
C VAL A 18 -7.69 11.36 2.85
N ILE A 19 -8.85 11.64 3.44
CA ILE A 19 -9.30 12.99 3.78
C ILE A 19 -9.32 13.15 5.30
N THR A 20 -8.70 14.22 5.80
CA THR A 20 -8.68 14.58 7.23
C THR A 20 -9.06 16.04 7.39
N TYR A 21 -9.94 16.36 8.35
CA TYR A 21 -10.22 17.75 8.70
C TYR A 21 -9.07 18.33 9.53
N VAL A 22 -8.61 19.53 9.17
CA VAL A 22 -7.54 20.27 9.85
C VAL A 22 -8.17 21.50 10.52
N PRO A 23 -8.39 21.47 11.86
CA PRO A 23 -9.09 22.55 12.57
C PRO A 23 -8.42 23.91 12.41
N GLU A 24 -7.09 23.96 12.38
CA GLU A 24 -6.31 25.20 12.28
C GLU A 24 -6.53 25.91 10.94
N LEU A 25 -6.91 25.15 9.90
CA LEU A 25 -7.20 25.66 8.56
C LEU A 25 -8.69 25.80 8.30
N ASN A 26 -9.54 25.31 9.21
CA ASN A 26 -10.97 25.12 9.00
C ASN A 26 -11.28 24.46 7.63
N ALA A 27 -10.47 23.48 7.24
CA ALA A 27 -10.52 22.89 5.91
C ALA A 27 -10.18 21.39 5.96
N PHE A 28 -10.48 20.69 4.87
CA PHE A 28 -10.09 19.30 4.67
C PHE A 28 -8.75 19.23 3.94
N ARG A 29 -7.88 18.33 4.41
CA ARG A 29 -6.63 17.97 3.77
C ARG A 29 -6.78 16.58 3.17
N GLY A 30 -6.56 16.48 1.87
CA GLY A 30 -6.41 15.23 1.16
C GLY A 30 -4.94 14.83 1.04
N LYS A 31 -4.65 13.54 1.23
CA LYS A 31 -3.33 12.95 1.04
C LYS A 31 -3.43 11.73 0.15
N PHE A 32 -2.68 11.72 -0.95
CA PHE A 32 -2.63 10.56 -1.84
C PHE A 32 -1.89 9.39 -1.19
N LEU A 33 -2.44 8.19 -1.38
CA LEU A 33 -1.83 6.93 -0.94
C LEU A 33 -1.01 6.33 -2.08
N GLY A 34 0.05 5.58 -1.77
CA GLY A 34 0.78 4.81 -2.79
C GLY A 34 1.69 5.60 -3.72
N LEU A 35 1.85 6.92 -3.51
CA LEU A 35 2.88 7.71 -4.17
C LEU A 35 4.23 7.53 -3.46
N SER A 36 5.33 7.65 -4.21
CA SER A 36 6.69 7.54 -3.68
C SER A 36 7.11 8.77 -2.87
N GLY A 37 6.45 9.90 -3.14
CA GLY A 37 6.69 11.19 -2.50
C GLY A 37 5.44 11.76 -1.84
N TYR A 38 5.55 13.04 -1.48
CA TYR A 38 4.50 13.79 -0.80
C TYR A 38 3.62 14.52 -1.82
N CYS A 39 2.33 14.21 -1.86
CA CYS A 39 1.37 14.93 -2.68
C CYS A 39 0.06 15.04 -1.87
N ASP A 40 -0.21 16.25 -1.41
CA ASP A 40 -1.37 16.59 -0.62
C ASP A 40 -2.07 17.80 -1.24
N PHE A 41 -3.35 17.95 -0.93
CA PHE A 41 -4.19 19.04 -1.38
C PHE A 41 -5.10 19.47 -0.23
N VAL A 42 -5.59 20.71 -0.26
CA VAL A 42 -6.43 21.27 0.81
C VAL A 42 -7.62 21.99 0.19
N SER A 43 -8.80 21.78 0.74
CA SER A 43 -10.00 22.55 0.40
C SER A 43 -11.04 22.49 1.51
N ASP A 44 -11.88 23.50 1.60
CA ASP A 44 -13.02 23.59 2.53
C ASP A 44 -14.29 22.89 1.99
N SER A 45 -14.26 22.36 0.76
CA SER A 45 -15.41 21.73 0.11
C SER A 45 -15.04 20.45 -0.64
N ILE A 46 -16.02 19.57 -0.85
CA ILE A 46 -15.82 18.31 -1.59
C ILE A 46 -15.44 18.60 -3.05
N GLN A 47 -16.09 19.58 -3.69
CA GLN A 47 -15.78 19.97 -5.06
C GLN A 47 -14.37 20.54 -5.18
N GLY A 48 -13.95 21.35 -4.21
CA GLY A 48 -12.59 21.85 -4.18
C GLY A 48 -11.56 20.76 -3.90
N LEU A 49 -11.85 19.79 -3.02
CA LEU A 49 -10.98 18.62 -2.84
C LEU A 49 -10.74 17.86 -4.15
N GLN A 50 -11.78 17.67 -4.97
CA GLN A 50 -11.65 17.03 -6.28
C GLN A 50 -10.72 17.85 -7.19
N LYS A 51 -10.99 19.15 -7.33
CA LYS A 51 -10.24 20.03 -8.23
C LYS A 51 -8.78 20.19 -7.81
N GLU A 52 -8.55 20.50 -6.53
CA GLU A 52 -7.20 20.68 -5.99
C GLU A 52 -6.43 19.35 -5.99
N GLY A 53 -7.10 18.22 -5.72
CA GLY A 53 -6.49 16.90 -5.84
C GLY A 53 -6.04 16.56 -7.25
N GLU A 54 -6.86 16.84 -8.27
CA GLU A 54 -6.48 16.62 -9.68
C GLU A 54 -5.30 17.50 -10.09
N LEU A 55 -5.30 18.76 -9.66
CA LEU A 55 -4.21 19.71 -9.90
C LEU A 55 -2.90 19.22 -9.26
N SER A 56 -2.92 18.95 -7.96
CA SER A 56 -1.73 18.54 -7.21
C SER A 56 -1.18 17.20 -7.72
N LEU A 57 -2.04 16.24 -8.06
CA LEU A 57 -1.60 14.96 -8.60
C LEU A 57 -0.93 15.12 -9.96
N ARG A 58 -1.52 15.92 -10.86
CA ARG A 58 -0.95 16.17 -12.19
C ARG A 58 0.43 16.80 -12.08
N GLU A 59 0.57 17.86 -11.29
CA GLU A 59 1.86 18.55 -11.09
C GLU A 59 2.90 17.59 -10.49
N TYR A 60 2.53 16.81 -9.48
CA TYR A 60 3.41 15.80 -8.90
C TYR A 60 3.91 14.78 -9.92
N LEU A 61 3.04 14.29 -10.81
CA LEU A 61 3.41 13.33 -11.85
C LEU A 61 4.29 13.96 -12.93
N GLU A 62 4.01 15.21 -13.30
CA GLU A 62 4.83 15.99 -14.25
C GLU A 62 6.24 16.23 -13.70
N ASP A 63 6.36 16.60 -12.43
CA ASP A 63 7.63 16.79 -11.74
C ASP A 63 8.42 15.48 -11.63
N CYS A 64 7.76 14.38 -11.25
CA CYS A 64 8.39 13.06 -11.21
C CYS A 64 8.93 12.65 -12.59
N LYS A 65 8.14 12.89 -13.66
CA LYS A 65 8.55 12.61 -15.04
C LYS A 65 9.75 13.47 -15.44
N ALA A 66 9.74 14.76 -15.13
CA ALA A 66 10.83 15.68 -15.45
C ALA A 66 12.13 15.30 -14.71
N ALA A 67 12.02 14.81 -13.48
CA ALA A 67 13.15 14.37 -12.66
C ALA A 67 13.59 12.92 -12.92
N GLY A 68 12.86 12.15 -13.74
CA GLY A 68 13.12 10.72 -13.96
C GLY A 68 12.88 9.84 -12.72
N ILE A 69 11.99 10.26 -11.82
CA ILE A 69 11.63 9.57 -10.58
C ILE A 69 10.37 8.72 -10.81
N GLU A 70 10.34 7.51 -10.24
CA GLU A 70 9.13 6.69 -10.19
C GLU A 70 8.09 7.32 -9.25
N PRO A 71 6.93 7.79 -9.74
CA PRO A 71 5.95 8.53 -8.92
C PRO A 71 5.18 7.63 -7.94
N TYR A 72 5.10 6.34 -8.22
CA TYR A 72 4.39 5.39 -7.37
C TYR A 72 5.38 4.68 -6.46
N ALA A 73 5.04 4.58 -5.18
CA ALA A 73 5.79 3.75 -4.26
C ALA A 73 5.69 2.31 -4.77
N ARG A 74 6.78 1.75 -5.25
CA ARG A 74 6.83 0.33 -5.62
C ARG A 74 6.45 -0.47 -4.38
N THR A 75 5.30 -1.15 -4.43
CA THR A 75 4.93 -2.20 -3.47
C THR A 75 5.76 -3.46 -3.71
N GLU A 76 7.08 -3.30 -3.74
CA GLU A 76 7.99 -4.41 -3.48
C GLU A 76 8.65 -4.15 -2.15
N LYS A 77 7.84 -4.27 -1.09
CA LYS A 77 8.39 -4.45 0.24
C LYS A 77 8.40 -5.94 0.49
N ILE A 78 9.44 -6.63 0.01
CA ILE A 78 9.82 -7.91 0.62
C ILE A 78 9.96 -7.61 2.11
N LYS A 79 9.02 -8.13 2.92
CA LYS A 79 9.03 -7.96 4.36
C LYS A 79 9.67 -9.18 4.99
N THR A 80 10.53 -8.96 5.97
CA THR A 80 11.10 -10.04 6.77
C THR A 80 10.07 -10.53 7.79
N PHE A 81 9.91 -11.84 7.89
CA PHE A 81 9.01 -12.50 8.82
C PHE A 81 9.83 -13.36 9.79
N THR A 82 9.99 -12.91 11.03
CA THR A 82 10.80 -13.59 12.05
C THR A 82 9.89 -14.37 13.00
N LEU A 83 10.12 -15.67 13.13
CA LEU A 83 9.36 -16.57 13.99
C LEU A 83 10.25 -17.19 15.08
N ARG A 84 9.69 -17.40 16.27
CA ARG A 84 10.27 -18.29 17.29
C ARG A 84 9.48 -19.59 17.31
N TYR A 85 10.15 -20.71 17.11
CA TYR A 85 9.53 -22.03 17.06
C TYR A 85 10.51 -23.12 17.51
N PRO A 86 10.02 -24.31 17.92
CA PRO A 86 10.89 -25.42 18.35
C PRO A 86 11.70 -26.00 17.18
N GLU A 87 12.92 -26.49 17.47
CA GLU A 87 13.81 -27.10 16.47
C GLU A 87 13.15 -28.26 15.69
N SER A 88 12.29 -29.03 16.36
CA SER A 88 11.55 -30.13 15.72
C SER A 88 10.66 -29.68 14.55
N LEU A 89 10.25 -28.41 14.52
CA LEU A 89 9.51 -27.86 13.39
C LEU A 89 10.46 -27.46 12.24
N SER A 90 11.69 -27.01 12.52
CA SER A 90 12.71 -26.72 11.50
C SER A 90 12.97 -27.95 10.62
N GLU A 91 13.22 -29.11 11.23
CA GLU A 91 13.49 -30.36 10.50
C GLU A 91 12.32 -30.78 9.61
N ARG A 92 11.09 -30.66 10.13
CA ARG A 92 9.88 -31.00 9.38
C ARG A 92 9.66 -30.04 8.21
N LEU A 93 9.90 -28.74 8.39
CA LEU A 93 9.80 -27.73 7.34
C LEU A 93 10.85 -27.97 6.24
N ASN A 94 12.09 -28.27 6.61
CA ASN A 94 13.16 -28.58 5.66
C ASN A 94 12.81 -29.81 4.81
N ASN A 95 12.32 -30.88 5.44
CA ASN A 95 11.94 -32.10 4.72
C ASN A 95 10.75 -31.86 3.77
N ALA A 96 9.72 -31.13 4.22
CA ALA A 96 8.55 -30.83 3.39
C ALA A 96 8.91 -29.93 2.19
N ALA A 97 9.73 -28.89 2.41
CA ALA A 97 10.19 -28.01 1.35
C ALA A 97 11.06 -28.77 0.33
N ALA A 98 11.94 -29.67 0.79
CA ALA A 98 12.77 -30.50 -0.08
C ALA A 98 11.95 -31.48 -0.94
N GLN A 99 10.91 -32.10 -0.37
CA GLN A 99 9.99 -32.97 -1.13
C GLN A 99 9.28 -32.22 -2.27
N GLN A 100 9.00 -30.94 -2.07
CA GLN A 100 8.36 -30.07 -3.07
C GLN A 100 9.36 -29.30 -3.95
N GLN A 101 10.67 -29.49 -3.78
CA GLN A 101 11.73 -28.79 -4.52
C GLN A 101 11.67 -27.26 -4.42
N VAL A 102 11.21 -26.75 -3.27
CA VAL A 102 11.10 -25.30 -3.00
C VAL A 102 11.97 -24.90 -1.80
N SER A 103 12.20 -23.60 -1.63
CA SER A 103 12.83 -23.09 -0.41
C SER A 103 11.87 -23.17 0.78
N VAL A 104 12.40 -23.23 2.01
CA VAL A 104 11.58 -23.18 3.23
C VAL A 104 10.72 -21.92 3.28
N ASN A 105 11.27 -20.77 2.87
CA ASN A 105 10.51 -19.52 2.81
C ASN A 105 9.35 -19.62 1.82
N THR A 106 9.58 -20.19 0.63
CA THR A 106 8.54 -20.40 -0.39
C THR A 106 7.44 -21.30 0.17
N TYR A 107 7.82 -22.45 0.74
CA TYR A 107 6.89 -23.39 1.35
C TYR A 107 6.02 -22.75 2.44
N ILE A 108 6.62 -21.92 3.32
CA ILE A 108 5.90 -21.18 4.36
C ILE A 108 4.90 -20.19 3.73
N ILE A 109 5.34 -19.42 2.73
CA ILE A 109 4.48 -18.42 2.06
C ILE A 109 3.29 -19.11 1.38
N GLU A 110 3.53 -20.20 0.66
CA GLU A 110 2.49 -20.98 -0.02
C GLU A 110 1.49 -21.56 0.97
N THR A 111 1.97 -22.19 2.05
CA THR A 111 1.11 -22.73 3.13
C THR A 111 0.22 -21.64 3.75
N LEU A 112 0.78 -20.45 4.00
CA LEU A 112 0.01 -19.32 4.53
C LEU A 112 -1.04 -18.83 3.52
N ASN A 113 -0.68 -18.72 2.25
CA ASN A 113 -1.59 -18.29 1.18
C ASN A 113 -2.74 -19.28 0.97
N GLU A 114 -2.47 -20.57 0.94
CA GLU A 114 -3.51 -21.61 0.86
C GLU A 114 -4.52 -21.44 2.00
N ARG A 115 -4.03 -21.28 3.24
CA ARG A 115 -4.93 -21.12 4.40
C ARG A 115 -5.75 -19.84 4.32
N LEU A 116 -5.17 -18.74 3.86
CA LEU A 116 -5.86 -17.46 3.70
C LEU A 116 -6.89 -17.48 2.56
N ASN A 117 -6.66 -18.25 1.50
CA ASN A 117 -7.60 -18.39 0.39
C ASN A 117 -8.85 -19.21 0.74
N HIS A 118 -8.81 -19.96 1.84
CA HIS A 118 -9.94 -20.73 2.37
C HIS A 118 -10.74 -19.98 3.46
N LEU A 119 -10.47 -18.69 3.67
CA LEU A 119 -11.23 -17.78 4.53
C LEU A 119 -12.14 -16.86 3.70
#